data_AF-A0A535W247-F1
#
_entry.id   AF-A0A535W247-F1
#
_cell.length_a   1.000
_cell.length_b   1.000
_cell.length_c   1.000
_cell.angle_alpha   90.00
_cell.angle_beta   90.00
_cell.angle_gamma   90.00
#
_symmetry.space_group_name_H-M   'P 1'
#
loop_
_entity.id
_entity.type
_entity.pdbx_description
1 polymer ?
#
loop_
_entity_poly.entity_id
_entity_poly.type
_entity_poly.pdbx_seq_one_letter_code
_entity_poly.pdbx_strand_id
1 'polypeptide(L)'
;MKIPFLSMGIVVIGSVVIQLFTLAIFNWRRSWRNGRRVVATIKQIQIWLDGWYVIAEWTDILTGQSYTFRSRRIEFNLKKQVSDNVIVDVDCNDPQRYYMKL
;
A
#
# COMPACT_ATOMS: atom_id res chain seq x y z
N MET A 1 -6.93 -42.84 -29.11
CA MET A 1 -7.65 -41.94 -28.17
C MET A 1 -7.53 -40.52 -28.72
N LYS A 2 -8.57 -39.99 -29.37
CA LYS A 2 -8.54 -38.65 -29.99
C LYS A 2 -9.03 -37.63 -28.96
N ILE A 3 -8.12 -36.83 -28.41
CA ILE A 3 -8.49 -35.67 -27.58
C ILE A 3 -9.18 -34.68 -28.52
N PRO A 4 -10.46 -34.33 -28.32
CA PRO A 4 -11.16 -33.44 -29.24
C PRO A 4 -10.53 -32.04 -29.16
N PHE A 5 -10.22 -31.44 -30.31
CA PHE A 5 -9.55 -30.13 -30.43
C PHE A 5 -10.16 -29.02 -29.55
N LEU A 6 -11.45 -29.10 -29.25
CA LEU A 6 -12.16 -28.21 -28.30
C LEU A 6 -11.58 -28.26 -26.87
N SER A 7 -11.18 -29.44 -26.39
CA SER A 7 -10.61 -29.61 -25.05
C SER A 7 -9.19 -29.05 -24.93
N MET A 8 -8.40 -29.09 -26.02
CA MET A 8 -7.07 -28.45 -26.06
C MET A 8 -7.17 -26.93 -26.00
N GLY A 9 -8.15 -26.33 -26.69
CA GLY A 9 -8.38 -24.88 -26.62
C GLY A 9 -8.70 -24.38 -25.21
N ILE A 10 -9.54 -25.13 -24.46
CA ILE A 10 -9.90 -24.79 -23.07
C ILE A 10 -8.69 -24.87 -22.15
N VAL A 11 -7.83 -25.89 -22.31
CA VAL A 11 -6.61 -26.05 -21.49
C VAL A 11 -5.62 -24.92 -21.76
N VAL A 12 -5.44 -24.54 -23.02
CA VAL A 12 -4.54 -23.42 -23.39
C VAL A 12 -5.06 -22.10 -22.82
N ILE A 13 -6.35 -21.79 -23.00
CA ILE A 13 -6.96 -20.55 -22.47
C ILE A 13 -6.87 -20.53 -20.94
N GLY A 14 -7.19 -21.63 -20.27
CA GLY A 14 -7.09 -21.75 -18.82
C GLY A 14 -5.65 -21.52 -18.32
N SER A 15 -4.66 -22.08 -19.01
CA SER A 15 -3.25 -21.89 -18.66
C SER A 15 -2.79 -20.43 -18.80
N VAL A 16 -3.25 -19.73 -19.84
CA VAL A 16 -2.92 -18.32 -20.08
C VAL A 16 -3.55 -17.43 -19.01
N VAL A 17 -4.80 -17.69 -18.62
CA VAL A 17 -5.48 -16.93 -17.56
C VAL A 17 -4.75 -17.09 -16.21
N ILE A 18 -4.33 -18.30 -15.87
CA ILE A 18 -3.57 -18.56 -14.64
C ILE A 18 -2.20 -17.85 -14.67
N GLN A 19 -1.51 -17.86 -15.82
CA GLN A 19 -0.24 -17.13 -15.99
C GLN A 19 -0.42 -15.62 -15.84
N LEU A 20 -1.47 -15.04 -16.42
CA LEU A 20 -1.75 -13.61 -16.28
C LEU A 20 -2.07 -13.24 -14.82
N PHE A 21 -2.87 -14.06 -14.12
CA PHE A 21 -3.17 -13.85 -12.71
C PHE A 21 -1.93 -13.92 -11.82
N THR A 22 -1.07 -14.92 -12.04
CA THR A 22 0.16 -15.09 -11.26
C THR A 22 1.16 -13.95 -11.52
N LEU A 23 1.29 -13.50 -12.77
CA LEU A 23 2.11 -12.33 -13.13
C LEU A 23 1.59 -11.04 -12.48
N ALA A 24 0.27 -10.82 -12.48
CA ALA A 24 -0.33 -9.66 -11.83
C ALA A 24 -0.04 -9.62 -10.32
N ILE A 25 -0.17 -10.76 -9.64
CA ILE A 25 0.14 -10.88 -8.20
C ILE A 25 1.63 -10.65 -7.94
N PHE A 26 2.51 -11.22 -8.78
CA PHE A 26 3.95 -11.07 -8.61
C PHE A 26 4.41 -9.62 -8.81
N ASN A 27 3.90 -8.95 -9.86
CA ASN A 27 4.19 -7.54 -10.13
C ASN A 27 3.67 -6.63 -9.02
N TRP A 28 2.48 -6.91 -8.47
CA TRP A 28 1.97 -6.18 -7.30
C TRP A 28 2.94 -6.30 -6.11
N ARG A 29 3.33 -7.53 -5.76
CA ARG A 29 4.27 -7.77 -4.64
C ARG A 29 5.63 -7.11 -4.88
N ARG A 30 6.09 -7.05 -6.13
CA ARG A 30 7.33 -6.39 -6.51
C ARG A 30 7.23 -4.86 -6.40
N SER A 31 6.11 -4.25 -6.80
CA SER A 31 5.88 -2.80 -6.61
C SER A 31 5.94 -2.43 -5.13
N TRP A 32 5.30 -3.22 -4.27
CA TRP A 32 5.36 -3.02 -2.82
C TRP A 32 6.78 -3.15 -2.24
N ARG A 33 7.63 -4.03 -2.81
CA ARG A 33 9.04 -4.16 -2.42
C ARG A 33 9.89 -2.95 -2.80
N ASN A 34 9.48 -2.19 -3.81
CA ASN A 34 10.15 -0.95 -4.22
C ASN A 34 9.62 0.27 -3.44
N GLY A 35 8.80 0.06 -2.41
CA GLY A 35 8.31 1.14 -1.57
C GLY A 35 9.46 1.90 -0.89
N ARG A 36 9.36 3.22 -0.86
CA ARG A 36 10.28 4.09 -0.12
C ARG A 36 9.75 4.20 1.30
N ARG A 37 10.59 3.84 2.27
CA ARG A 37 10.32 4.06 3.68
C ARG A 37 10.71 5.49 4.03
N VAL A 38 9.74 6.29 4.49
CA VAL A 38 9.94 7.68 4.90
C VAL A 38 9.58 7.87 6.36
N VAL A 39 10.21 8.86 6.98
CA VAL A 39 9.89 9.28 8.35
C VAL A 39 9.00 10.51 8.23
N ALA A 40 7.73 10.34 8.58
CA ALA A 40 6.74 11.41 8.63
C ALA A 40 6.54 11.85 10.08
N THR A 41 6.25 13.13 10.28
CA THR A 41 5.98 13.71 11.60
C THR A 41 4.49 13.88 11.79
N ILE A 42 3.94 13.39 12.90
CA ILE A 42 2.53 13.53 13.23
C ILE A 42 2.20 15.02 13.40
N LYS A 43 1.33 15.54 12.54
CA LYS A 43 0.82 16.91 12.63
C LYS A 43 -0.44 16.99 13.46
N GLN A 44 -1.29 15.98 13.36
CA GLN A 44 -2.58 16.00 14.01
C GLN A 44 -3.03 14.59 14.38
N ILE A 45 -3.70 14.50 15.51
CA ILE A 45 -4.43 13.30 15.93
C ILE A 45 -5.90 13.71 16.05
N GLN A 46 -6.76 13.08 15.26
CA GLN A 46 -8.19 13.35 15.22
C GLN A 46 -8.95 12.20 15.89
N ILE A 47 -9.92 12.55 16.74
CA ILE A 47 -10.82 11.60 17.40
C ILE A 47 -12.19 11.77 16.76
N TRP A 48 -12.68 10.73 16.08
CA TRP A 48 -13.98 10.77 15.41
C TRP A 48 -14.82 9.56 15.81
N LEU A 49 -15.96 9.84 16.47
CA LEU A 49 -17.05 8.96 16.93
C LEU A 49 -16.62 7.65 17.62
N ASP A 50 -15.86 6.78 16.95
CA ASP A 50 -15.48 5.46 17.43
C ASP A 50 -13.99 5.12 17.23
N GLY A 51 -13.12 6.09 16.93
CA GLY A 51 -11.69 5.80 16.78
C GLY A 51 -10.78 7.00 16.59
N TRP A 52 -9.49 6.70 16.66
CA TRP A 52 -8.40 7.65 16.48
C TRP A 52 -7.91 7.61 15.03
N TYR A 53 -7.56 8.76 14.49
CA TYR A 53 -6.92 8.92 13.19
C TYR A 53 -5.67 9.76 13.36
N VAL A 54 -4.57 9.31 12.77
CA VAL A 54 -3.29 10.02 12.78
C VAL A 54 -3.09 10.63 11.42
N ILE A 55 -2.75 11.92 11.41
CA ILE A 55 -2.33 12.64 10.22
C ILE A 55 -0.85 12.99 10.42
N ALA A 56 0.00 12.46 9.55
CA ALA A 56 1.42 12.77 9.53
C ALA A 56 1.80 13.44 8.21
N GLU A 57 2.83 14.27 8.28
CA GLU A 57 3.37 14.98 7.13
C GLU A 57 4.83 14.61 6.93
N TRP A 58 5.23 14.47 5.69
CA TRP A 58 6.62 14.29 5.29
C TRP A 58 6.94 15.25 4.15
N THR A 59 8.02 16.00 4.28
CA THR A 59 8.55 16.83 3.20
C THR A 59 9.73 16.10 2.57
N ASP A 60 9.64 15.82 1.27
CA ASP A 60 10.77 15.25 0.54
C ASP A 60 11.85 16.32 0.38
N ILE A 61 13.03 16.05 0.94
CA ILE A 61 14.16 17.00 0.96
C ILE A 61 14.69 17.24 -0.46
N LEU A 62 14.54 16.26 -1.36
CA LEU A 62 15.06 16.37 -2.72
C LEU A 62 14.18 17.23 -3.62
N THR A 63 12.86 17.10 -3.49
CA THR A 63 11.89 17.83 -4.34
C THR A 63 11.27 19.03 -3.65
N GLY A 64 11.43 19.15 -2.33
CA GLY A 64 10.78 20.17 -1.50
C GLY A 64 9.27 19.95 -1.32
N GLN A 65 8.72 18.85 -1.83
CA GLN A 65 7.28 18.61 -1.82
C GLN A 65 6.82 18.00 -0.49
N SER A 66 5.80 18.60 0.11
CA SER A 66 5.12 18.03 1.28
C SER A 66 4.05 17.02 0.88
N TYR A 67 4.03 15.91 1.61
CA TYR A 67 3.06 14.83 1.49
C TYR A 67 2.35 14.63 2.82
N THR A 68 1.03 14.53 2.77
CA THR A 68 0.19 14.29 3.94
C THR A 68 -0.35 12.87 3.91
N PHE A 69 -0.14 12.13 4.99
CA PHE A 69 -0.58 10.76 5.16
C PHE A 69 -1.59 10.68 6.28
N ARG A 70 -2.67 9.94 6.05
CA ARG A 70 -3.73 9.68 7.03
C ARG A 70 -3.77 8.19 7.34
N SER A 71 -3.75 7.85 8.62
CA SER A 71 -3.92 6.47 9.05
C SER A 71 -5.33 5.96 8.78
N ARG A 72 -5.46 4.64 8.74
CA ARG A 72 -6.76 4.00 8.95
C ARG A 72 -7.26 4.26 10.37
N ARG A 73 -8.53 3.97 10.62
CA ARG A 73 -9.11 4.02 11.97
C ARG A 73 -8.29 3.17 12.92
N ILE A 74 -7.95 3.74 14.06
CA ILE A 74 -7.22 3.10 15.14
C ILE A 74 -8.19 2.88 16.29
N GLU A 75 -8.38 1.62 16.66
CA GLU A 75 -9.32 1.21 17.72
C GLU A 75 -8.65 1.12 19.10
N PHE A 76 -7.31 1.12 19.13
CA PHE A 76 -6.53 1.03 20.36
C PHE A 76 -6.08 2.40 20.88
N ASN A 77 -5.73 2.45 22.17
CA ASN A 77 -5.19 3.66 22.79
C ASN A 77 -3.86 4.05 22.12
N LEU A 78 -3.90 5.10 21.31
CA LEU A 78 -2.75 5.60 20.58
C LEU A 78 -1.75 6.24 21.56
N LYS A 79 -0.60 5.61 21.75
CA LYS A 79 0.47 6.14 22.63
C LYS A 79 1.30 7.26 22.00
N LYS A 80 1.06 7.56 20.72
CA LYS A 80 1.77 8.57 19.94
C LYS A 80 1.19 9.96 20.18
N GLN A 81 2.05 10.97 20.13
CA GLN A 81 1.69 12.37 20.32
C GLN A 81 1.93 13.19 19.04
N VAL A 82 1.38 14.41 19.00
CA VAL A 82 1.71 15.37 17.94
C VAL A 82 3.20 15.68 18.01
N SER A 83 3.84 15.79 16.84
CA SER A 83 5.30 15.90 16.64
C SER A 83 6.08 14.60 16.78
N ASP A 84 5.45 13.47 17.14
CA ASP A 84 6.13 12.18 17.07
C ASP A 84 6.41 11.79 15.63
N ASN A 85 7.51 11.05 15.44
CA ASN A 85 7.84 10.46 14.16
C ASN A 85 7.17 9.09 13.99
N VAL A 86 6.66 8.87 12.79
CA VAL A 86 6.08 7.62 12.32
C VAL A 86 6.71 7.20 11.01
N ILE A 87 6.79 5.90 10.82
CA ILE A 87 7.35 5.33 9.60
C ILE A 87 6.22 5.11 8.62
N VAL A 88 6.38 5.61 7.40
CA VAL A 88 5.44 5.41 6.31
C VAL A 88 6.15 4.70 5.16
N ASP A 89 5.64 3.54 4.79
CA ASP A 89 6.08 2.81 3.61
C ASP A 89 5.20 3.28 2.44
N VAL A 90 5.78 4.04 1.49
CA VAL A 90 5.09 4.65 0.35
C VAL A 90 5.43 3.89 -0.93
N ASP A 91 4.46 3.51 -1.74
CA ASP A 91 4.73 2.98 -3.09
C ASP A 91 5.24 4.12 -3.98
N CYS A 92 6.46 3.99 -4.50
CA CYS A 92 7.08 5.01 -5.35
C CYS A 92 6.33 5.23 -6.67
N ASN A 93 5.59 4.21 -7.15
CA ASN A 93 4.84 4.30 -8.39
C ASN A 93 3.44 4.91 -8.18
N ASP A 94 2.92 4.83 -6.95
CA ASP A 94 1.60 5.35 -6.57
C ASP A 94 1.67 5.90 -5.13
N PRO A 95 2.02 7.20 -4.95
CA PRO A 95 2.18 7.80 -3.63
C PRO A 95 0.90 7.81 -2.77
N GLN A 96 -0.28 7.56 -3.37
CA GLN A 96 -1.53 7.41 -2.64
C GLN A 96 -1.63 6.04 -1.95
N ARG A 97 -0.86 5.05 -2.41
CA ARG A 97 -0.73 3.75 -1.75
C ARG A 97 0.43 3.78 -0.78
N TYR A 98 0.09 3.95 0.49
CA TYR A 98 1.05 3.91 1.58
C TYR A 98 0.54 3.09 2.76
N TYR A 99 1.47 2.66 3.59
CA TYR A 99 1.21 2.01 4.85
C TYR A 99 1.93 2.75 5.97
N MET A 100 1.18 3.20 6.98
CA MET A 100 1.72 3.90 8.14
C MET A 100 1.84 2.94 9.30
N LYS A 101 3.03 2.87 9.91
CA LYS A 101 3.32 2.05 11.08
C LYS A 101 3.14 2.89 12.35
N LEU A 102 2.08 2.60 13.10
CA LEU A 102 1.63 3.34 14.29
C LEU A 102 1.75 2.51 15.57
#